data_AF-W1XGG9-F1
#
_entry.id   AF-W1XGG9-F1
#
_cell.length_a   1.000
_cell.length_b   1.000
_cell.length_c   1.000
_cell.angle_alpha   90.00
_cell.angle_beta   90.00
_cell.angle_gamma   90.00
#
_symmetry.space_group_name_H-M   'P 1'
#
loop_
_entity.id
_entity.type
_entity.pdbx_description
1 polymer ?
#
loop_
_entity_poly.entity_id
_entity_poly.type
_entity_poly.pdbx_seq_one_letter_code
_entity_poly.pdbx_strand_id
1 'polypeptide(L)' 'MKQAMTDNPAWANLKAVQNNRVIYLPSKLFLLNPGLQTPEAMARLVKEAYGINVTF' A
#
# COMPACT_ATOMS: atom_id res chain seq x y z
N MET A 1 -8.33 -9.95 -4.36
CA MET A 1 -6.91 -9.54 -4.46
C MET A 1 -6.21 -9.57 -3.11
N LYS A 2 -6.56 -8.71 -2.13
CA LYS A 2 -5.94 -8.74 -0.79
C LYS A 2 -6.07 -10.10 -0.08
N GLN A 3 -7.29 -10.64 0.02
CA GLN A 3 -7.52 -11.97 0.62
C GLN A 3 -6.73 -13.07 -0.09
N ALA A 4 -6.83 -13.16 -1.42
CA ALA A 4 -6.05 -14.13 -2.19
C ALA A 4 -4.52 -14.04 -1.99
N MET A 5 -3.98 -12.85 -1.70
CA MET A 5 -2.57 -12.68 -1.34
C MET A 5 -2.28 -13.10 0.11
N THR A 6 -3.14 -12.76 1.06
CA THR A 6 -2.95 -13.11 2.48
C THR A 6 -3.19 -14.58 2.78
N ASP A 7 -4.01 -15.26 1.97
CA ASP A 7 -4.34 -16.68 2.12
C ASP A 7 -3.27 -17.59 1.48
N ASN A 8 -2.34 -17.02 0.71
CA ASN A 8 -1.25 -17.77 0.10
C ASN A 8 -0.19 -18.14 1.17
N PRO A 9 0.08 -19.44 1.40
CA PRO A 9 1.03 -19.90 2.42
C PRO A 9 2.45 -19.35 2.26
N ALA A 10 2.86 -19.01 1.03
CA ALA A 10 4.18 -18.42 0.77
C ALA A 10 4.42 -17.12 1.54
N TRP A 11 3.36 -16.40 1.91
CA TRP A 11 3.44 -15.12 2.60
C TRP A 11 3.10 -15.19 4.09
N ALA A 12 2.74 -16.35 4.62
CA ALA A 12 2.23 -16.52 5.99
C ALA A 12 3.22 -16.08 7.09
N ASN A 13 4.52 -16.13 6.81
CA ASN A 13 5.57 -15.72 7.75
C ASN A 13 5.88 -14.21 7.73
N LEU A 14 5.27 -13.43 6.82
CA LEU A 14 5.45 -11.99 6.80
C LEU A 14 4.70 -11.34 7.96
N LYS A 15 5.39 -10.51 8.74
CA LYS A 15 4.78 -9.69 9.80
C LYS A 15 3.61 -8.86 9.27
N ALA A 16 3.67 -8.39 8.03
CA ALA A 16 2.58 -7.64 7.41
C ALA A 16 1.30 -8.49 7.25
N VAL A 17 1.42 -9.77 6.92
CA VAL A 17 0.28 -10.69 6.80
C VAL A 17 -0.25 -11.04 8.19
N GLN A 18 0.64 -11.44 9.11
CA GLN A 18 0.28 -11.81 10.49
C GLN A 18 -0.43 -10.68 11.25
N ASN A 19 -0.06 -9.42 10.99
CA ASN A 19 -0.65 -8.25 11.63
C ASN A 19 -1.75 -7.57 10.80
N ASN A 20 -2.27 -8.21 9.73
CA ASN A 20 -3.27 -7.66 8.82
C ASN A 20 -2.92 -6.27 8.22
N ARG A 21 -1.62 -6.00 8.04
CA ARG A 21 -1.06 -4.77 7.45
C ARG A 21 -0.67 -4.96 5.98
N VAL A 22 -1.51 -5.68 5.22
CA VAL A 22 -1.39 -5.76 3.75
C VAL A 22 -2.29 -4.71 3.12
N ILE A 23 -1.69 -3.83 2.31
CA ILE A 23 -2.32 -2.63 1.77
C ILE A 23 -2.36 -2.74 0.26
N TYR A 24 -3.53 -2.51 -0.32
CA TYR A 24 -3.71 -2.45 -1.77
C TYR A 24 -3.63 -0.99 -2.22
N LEU A 25 -2.69 -0.71 -3.11
CA LEU A 25 -2.45 0.62 -3.66
C LEU A 25 -3.35 0.87 -4.88
N PRO A 26 -4.11 1.98 -4.94
CA PRO A 26 -4.98 2.28 -6.08
C PRO A 26 -4.19 2.48 -7.38
N SER A 27 -4.45 1.69 -8.41
CA SER A 27 -3.68 1.71 -9.66
C SER A 27 -3.65 3.06 -10.37
N LYS A 28 -4.67 3.92 -10.19
CA LYS A 28 -4.69 5.28 -10.76
C LYS A 28 -3.55 6.17 -10.22
N LEU A 29 -3.12 5.93 -8.98
CA LEU A 29 -2.05 6.70 -8.33
C LEU A 29 -0.68 6.03 -8.46
N PHE A 30 -0.65 4.70 -8.61
CA PHE A 30 0.55 3.88 -8.61
C PHE A 30 0.71 3.18 -9.96
N LEU A 31 1.02 3.99 -10.97
CA LEU A 31 1.34 3.54 -12.32
C LEU A 31 2.83 3.14 -12.41
N LEU A 32 3.24 2.57 -13.55
CA LEU A 32 4.63 2.19 -13.80
C LEU A 32 5.60 3.38 -13.71
N ASN A 33 5.17 4.54 -14.19
CA ASN A 33 5.92 5.79 -14.12
C ASN A 33 5.17 6.81 -13.27
N PRO A 34 5.88 7.75 -12.59
CA PRO A 34 5.25 8.85 -11.89
C PRO A 34 4.31 9.65 -12.79
N GLY A 35 3.13 9.98 -12.27
CA GLY A 35 2.13 10.81 -12.96
C GLY A 35 1.99 12.19 -12.31
N LEU A 36 1.05 13.00 -12.81
CA LEU A 36 0.72 14.31 -12.22
C LEU A 36 0.29 14.20 -10.75
N GLN A 37 -0.27 13.06 -10.35
CA GLN A 37 -0.77 12.81 -9.00
C GLN A 37 0.30 12.17 -8.06
N THR A 38 1.58 12.32 -8.40
CA THR A 38 2.68 11.78 -7.58
C THR A 38 2.66 12.34 -6.16
N PRO A 39 2.40 13.65 -5.91
CA PRO A 39 2.25 14.15 -4.54
C PRO A 39 1.19 13.37 -3.76
N GLU A 40 -0.01 13.20 -4.30
CA GLU A 40 -1.11 12.48 -3.65
C GLU A 40 -0.78 10.99 -3.44
N ALA A 41 -0.09 10.35 -4.39
CA ALA A 41 0.40 8.99 -4.24
C ALA A 41 1.39 8.88 -3.07
N MET A 42 2.31 9.85 -2.93
CA MET A 42 3.28 9.87 -1.83
C MET A 42 2.63 10.16 -0.48
N ALA A 43 1.70 11.13 -0.40
CA ALA A 43 0.94 11.38 0.82
C ALA A 43 0.14 10.14 1.25
N ARG A 44 -0.41 9.39 0.28
CA ARG A 44 -1.07 8.11 0.57
C ARG A 44 -0.10 7.08 1.15
N LEU A 45 1.09 6.90 0.57
CA LEU A 45 2.08 5.96 1.11
C LEU A 45 2.49 6.31 2.54
N VAL A 46 2.73 7.59 2.82
CA VAL A 46 3.12 8.05 4.16
C VAL A 46 2.00 7.77 5.17
N LYS A 47 0.75 8.05 4.81
CA LYS A 47 -0.42 7.76 5.65
C LYS A 47 -0.56 6.27 5.94
N GLU A 48 -0.43 5.42 4.92
CA GLU A 48 -0.60 3.97 5.05
C GLU A 48 0.55 3.30 5.82
N ALA A 49 1.79 3.76 5.63
CA ALA A 49 2.97 3.20 6.28
C ALA A 49 3.10 3.66 7.74
N TYR A 50 2.86 4.94 8.00
CA TYR A 50 3.22 5.61 9.25
C TYR A 50 2.04 6.26 9.99
N GLY A 51 0.85 6.33 9.38
CA GLY A 51 -0.31 7.01 9.98
C GLY A 51 -0.22 8.54 9.94
N ILE A 52 0.72 9.10 9.17
CA ILE A 52 0.98 10.54 9.11
C ILE A 52 0.19 11.14 7.92
N ASN A 53 -0.56 12.21 8.18
CA ASN A 53 -1.18 12.98 7.09
C ASN A 53 -0.18 14.00 6.53
N VAL A 54 0.01 13.98 5.21
CA VAL A 54 0.82 14.95 4.47
C VAL A 54 -0.10 15.79 3.61
N THR A 55 0.07 17.11 3.68
CA THR A 55 -0.63 18.11 2.87
C THR A 55 0.37 18.84 1.98
N PHE A 56 -0.04 19.19 0.76
CA PHE A 56 0.75 19.96 -0.19
C PHE A 56 0.16 21.35 -0.38
#